data_AF-A0A8K0N4Y4-F1
#
_entry.id   AF-A0A8K0N4Y4-F1
#
_cell.length_a   1.000
_cell.length_b   1.000
_cell.length_c   1.000
_cell.angle_alpha   90.00
_cell.angle_beta   90.00
_cell.angle_gamma   90.00
#
_symmetry.space_group_name_H-M   'P 1'
#
loop_
_entity.id
_entity.type
_entity.pdbx_description
1 polymer ?
#
loop_
_entity_poly.entity_id
_entity_poly.type
_entity_poly.pdbx_seq_one_letter_code
_entity_poly.pdbx_strand_id
1 'polypeptide(L)'
;MESRSLVLGASFMALCILVGQALADTKNQTAPRVPAVIVFGDSIVDPGNNNDLETLIKCNFPPYGQDFINHQATGRFSNGLIPPDLIASKLGVKELVPPYIGYDLQPEDILTGVSFASGATGYDPLTPAILNVIPMPDELKLFGEYKERLKAIAGEERATSIVSKSLYLVCSGTDDIANTYFTTPFRMLEYDINSYVDLLIRGAASFLEQLIQMGAQKIAFVGLPPVGCVPSQRTLGGGIQRNCEPKRNQAAQLFNSKIQKEIDRLNGENKGITGVYIDIYSMLIDLIFQPSKYGFEVSDRGCCGTGEIEVTLLCNKLTASVCPDVTKYVFWDSYHPTERAYKIMIDKIYQDYIQLLV
;
A
#
# COMPACT_ATOMS: atom_id res chain seq x y z
N MET A 1 -11.03 -27.79 59.53
CA MET A 1 -12.00 -27.37 58.49
C MET A 1 -11.81 -25.91 58.06
N GLU A 2 -11.22 -25.06 58.89
CA GLU A 2 -11.02 -23.62 58.62
C GLU A 2 -9.94 -23.32 57.57
N SER A 3 -8.86 -24.11 57.49
CA SER A 3 -7.74 -23.82 56.58
C SER A 3 -8.06 -24.03 55.09
N ARG A 4 -9.09 -24.82 54.74
CA ARG A 4 -9.52 -25.03 53.35
C ARG A 4 -10.36 -23.86 52.81
N SER A 5 -11.16 -23.21 53.66
CA SER A 5 -11.98 -22.07 53.25
C SER A 5 -11.15 -20.81 52.99
N LEU A 6 -10.04 -20.61 53.72
CA LEU A 6 -9.12 -19.49 53.45
C LEU A 6 -8.40 -19.61 52.10
N VAL A 7 -7.98 -20.84 51.73
CA VAL A 7 -7.26 -21.08 50.47
C VAL A 7 -8.18 -20.89 49.26
N LEU A 8 -9.44 -21.35 49.34
CA LEU A 8 -10.42 -21.10 48.27
C LEU A 8 -10.77 -19.61 48.12
N GLY A 9 -10.87 -18.86 49.22
CA GLY A 9 -11.13 -17.42 49.18
C GLY A 9 -9.98 -16.62 48.54
N ALA A 10 -8.73 -17.01 48.82
CA ALA A 10 -7.55 -16.39 48.22
C ALA A 10 -7.42 -16.67 46.72
N SER A 11 -7.70 -17.91 46.27
CA SER A 11 -7.69 -18.27 44.86
C SER A 11 -8.80 -17.59 44.05
N PHE A 12 -9.99 -17.41 44.63
CA PHE A 12 -11.09 -16.71 43.96
C PHE A 12 -10.80 -15.21 43.81
N MET A 13 -10.21 -14.58 44.84
CA MET A 13 -9.82 -13.17 44.79
C MET A 13 -8.69 -12.93 43.78
N ALA A 14 -7.69 -13.83 43.70
CA ALA A 14 -6.63 -13.77 42.70
C ALA A 14 -7.17 -13.92 41.26
N LEU A 15 -8.13 -14.81 41.04
CA LEU A 15 -8.80 -14.98 39.75
C LEU A 15 -9.62 -13.73 39.37
N CYS A 16 -10.35 -13.13 40.31
CA CYS A 16 -11.08 -11.88 40.06
C CYS A 16 -10.15 -10.70 39.76
N ILE A 17 -8.97 -10.64 40.40
CA ILE A 17 -7.96 -9.61 40.11
C ILE A 17 -7.35 -9.83 38.72
N LEU A 18 -7.05 -11.07 38.34
CA LEU A 18 -6.53 -11.41 37.00
C LEU A 18 -7.56 -11.15 35.89
N VAL A 19 -8.84 -11.46 36.12
CA VAL A 19 -9.94 -11.13 35.20
C VAL A 19 -10.18 -9.62 35.18
N GLY A 20 -10.09 -8.93 36.32
CA GLY A 20 -10.18 -7.47 36.40
C GLY A 20 -9.04 -6.75 35.68
N GLN A 21 -7.81 -7.29 35.73
CA GLN A 21 -6.66 -6.80 34.99
C GLN A 21 -6.77 -7.09 33.48
N ALA A 22 -7.24 -8.29 33.09
CA ALA A 22 -7.50 -8.61 31.69
C ALA A 22 -8.67 -7.77 31.09
N LEU A 23 -9.66 -7.39 31.90
CA LEU A 23 -10.73 -6.48 31.52
C LEU A 23 -10.31 -4.99 31.57
N ALA A 24 -9.26 -4.64 32.32
CA ALA A 24 -8.68 -3.30 32.33
C ALA A 24 -7.70 -3.09 31.16
N ASP A 25 -6.99 -4.14 30.72
CA ASP A 25 -6.08 -4.09 29.56
C ASP A 25 -6.82 -4.01 28.20
N THR A 26 -8.13 -4.16 28.17
CA THR A 26 -8.94 -4.05 26.94
C THR A 26 -9.47 -2.63 26.67
N LYS A 27 -9.06 -1.62 27.44
CA LYS A 27 -9.56 -0.23 27.32
C LYS A 27 -8.49 0.87 27.29
N ASN A 28 -7.35 0.59 26.67
CA ASN A 28 -6.41 1.64 26.26
C ASN A 28 -6.31 1.78 24.73
N GLN A 29 -7.40 1.51 24.01
CA GLN A 29 -7.51 1.96 22.63
C GLN A 29 -7.75 3.47 22.64
N THR A 30 -6.68 4.23 22.42
CA THR A 30 -6.80 5.64 22.02
C THR A 30 -7.76 5.72 20.84
N ALA A 31 -8.71 6.67 20.89
CA ALA A 31 -9.66 6.84 19.81
C ALA A 31 -8.94 7.00 18.45
N PRO A 32 -9.51 6.47 17.35
CA PRO A 32 -8.92 6.62 16.02
C PRO A 32 -8.62 8.08 15.69
N ARG A 33 -7.44 8.36 15.13
CA ARG A 33 -7.03 9.75 14.80
C ARG A 33 -7.76 10.31 13.58
N VAL A 34 -8.27 9.43 12.73
CA VAL A 34 -9.14 9.73 11.58
C VAL A 34 -10.27 8.71 11.57
N PRO A 35 -11.45 9.03 10.99
CA PRO A 35 -12.57 8.09 10.96
C PRO A 35 -12.29 6.88 10.06
N ALA A 36 -11.63 7.09 8.92
CA ALA A 36 -11.31 6.02 7.98
C ALA A 36 -9.99 6.27 7.24
N VAL A 37 -9.40 5.18 6.73
CA VAL A 37 -8.30 5.20 5.76
C VAL A 37 -8.84 4.63 4.46
N ILE A 38 -8.84 5.45 3.40
CA ILE A 38 -9.41 5.13 2.09
C ILE A 38 -8.28 5.12 1.07
N VAL A 39 -8.16 4.05 0.29
CA VAL A 39 -6.92 3.75 -0.43
C VAL A 39 -7.19 3.49 -1.91
N PHE A 40 -6.31 4.03 -2.75
CA PHE A 40 -6.34 3.91 -4.21
C PHE A 40 -4.94 3.64 -4.74
N GLY A 41 -4.81 2.87 -5.81
CA GLY A 41 -3.53 2.66 -6.45
C GLY A 41 -3.21 1.24 -6.87
N ASP A 42 -1.92 0.92 -6.90
CA ASP A 42 -1.37 -0.32 -7.44
C ASP A 42 -1.12 -1.41 -6.38
N SER A 43 -0.28 -2.39 -6.74
CA SER A 43 0.02 -3.57 -5.93
C SER A 43 0.65 -3.26 -4.58
N ILE A 44 1.29 -2.09 -4.42
CA ILE A 44 1.87 -1.66 -3.15
C ILE A 44 0.78 -1.49 -2.09
N VAL A 45 -0.43 -1.15 -2.49
CA VAL A 45 -1.54 -0.81 -1.59
C VAL A 45 -2.79 -1.68 -1.81
N ASP A 46 -2.67 -2.75 -2.60
CA ASP A 46 -3.74 -3.72 -2.88
C ASP A 46 -3.76 -4.86 -1.84
N PRO A 47 -4.82 -4.96 -1.01
CA PRO A 47 -4.98 -6.05 -0.04
C PRO A 47 -5.58 -7.34 -0.63
N GLY A 48 -6.04 -7.32 -1.89
CA GLY A 48 -6.60 -8.47 -2.60
C GLY A 48 -7.77 -8.18 -3.55
N ASN A 49 -7.97 -6.96 -4.05
CA ASN A 49 -9.02 -6.67 -5.04
C ASN A 49 -8.82 -7.48 -6.32
N ASN A 50 -7.57 -7.78 -6.68
CA ASN A 50 -7.28 -8.59 -7.85
C ASN A 50 -7.73 -10.06 -7.74
N ASN A 51 -8.08 -10.55 -6.54
CA ASN A 51 -8.37 -11.97 -6.31
C ASN A 51 -9.55 -12.49 -7.15
N ASP A 52 -10.55 -11.64 -7.37
CA ASP A 52 -11.79 -11.98 -8.07
C ASP A 52 -11.79 -11.53 -9.55
N LEU A 53 -10.69 -10.97 -10.04
CA LEU A 53 -10.54 -10.57 -11.44
C LEU A 53 -10.00 -11.72 -12.29
N GLU A 54 -10.33 -11.78 -13.58
CA GLU A 54 -9.70 -12.71 -14.52
C GLU A 54 -8.31 -12.19 -14.95
N THR A 55 -7.35 -12.23 -14.04
CA THR A 55 -5.98 -11.75 -14.23
C THR A 55 -4.93 -12.71 -13.67
N LEU A 56 -3.70 -12.63 -14.19
CA LEU A 56 -2.53 -13.32 -13.63
C LEU A 56 -1.88 -12.53 -12.48
N ILE A 57 -2.28 -11.28 -12.28
CA ILE A 57 -1.71 -10.39 -11.26
C ILE A 57 -2.42 -10.63 -9.93
N LYS A 58 -2.09 -11.75 -9.27
CA LYS A 58 -2.66 -12.12 -7.98
C LYS A 58 -1.58 -12.65 -7.04
N CYS A 59 -1.79 -12.44 -5.75
CA CYS A 59 -0.92 -12.93 -4.67
C CYS A 59 -1.74 -13.62 -3.55
N ASN A 60 -2.86 -14.25 -3.90
CA ASN A 60 -3.73 -15.01 -2.97
C ASN A 60 -3.32 -16.48 -2.83
N PHE A 61 -2.04 -16.77 -3.05
CA PHE A 61 -1.46 -18.09 -2.90
C PHE A 61 -0.09 -18.00 -2.23
N PRO A 62 0.38 -19.06 -1.57
CA PRO A 62 1.70 -19.05 -0.97
C PRO A 62 2.84 -18.94 -2.02
N PRO A 63 3.96 -18.29 -1.70
CA PRO A 63 4.41 -17.95 -0.34
C PRO A 63 3.94 -16.58 0.19
N TYR A 64 3.15 -15.82 -0.55
CA TYR A 64 2.62 -14.53 -0.06
C TYR A 64 1.84 -14.70 1.25
N GLY A 65 1.91 -13.69 2.11
CA GLY A 65 1.25 -13.71 3.42
C GLY A 65 1.85 -14.70 4.43
N GLN A 66 3.03 -15.27 4.19
CA GLN A 66 3.68 -16.18 5.13
C GLN A 66 4.01 -15.58 6.50
N ASP A 67 4.08 -14.27 6.65
CA ASP A 67 4.35 -13.60 7.92
C ASP A 67 3.05 -13.25 8.69
N PHE A 68 1.88 -13.49 8.08
CA PHE A 68 0.63 -13.47 8.83
C PHE A 68 0.61 -14.58 9.88
N ILE A 69 -0.09 -14.34 11.00
CA ILE A 69 -0.24 -15.31 12.10
C ILE A 69 -0.82 -16.64 11.61
N ASN A 70 -1.73 -16.61 10.63
CA ASN A 70 -2.34 -17.79 10.03
C ASN A 70 -1.63 -18.28 8.76
N HIS A 71 -0.52 -17.62 8.37
CA HIS A 71 0.24 -17.89 7.14
C HIS A 71 -0.61 -17.90 5.86
N GLN A 72 -1.72 -17.14 5.85
CA GLN A 72 -2.67 -17.13 4.75
C GLN A 72 -2.37 -15.99 3.77
N ALA A 73 -2.24 -16.36 2.50
CA ALA A 73 -2.14 -15.40 1.41
C ALA A 73 -3.49 -14.69 1.20
N THR A 74 -3.54 -13.38 1.39
CA THR A 74 -4.79 -12.61 1.22
C THR A 74 -4.93 -11.96 -0.16
N GLY A 75 -3.88 -11.95 -0.98
CA GLY A 75 -3.80 -11.10 -2.17
C GLY A 75 -2.82 -9.94 -2.05
N ARG A 76 -2.29 -9.66 -0.84
CA ARG A 76 -1.24 -8.66 -0.61
C ARG A 76 0.06 -9.06 -1.31
N PHE A 77 0.66 -8.10 -2.01
CA PHE A 77 1.91 -8.29 -2.75
C PHE A 77 3.13 -8.17 -1.81
N SER A 78 3.16 -8.98 -0.76
CA SER A 78 4.28 -9.04 0.20
C SER A 78 4.25 -10.36 0.99
N ASN A 79 5.26 -10.59 1.83
CA ASN A 79 5.24 -11.66 2.82
C ASN A 79 4.18 -11.44 3.92
N GLY A 80 3.64 -10.23 4.10
CA GLY A 80 2.60 -9.97 5.10
C GLY A 80 1.94 -8.61 4.92
N LEU A 81 2.03 -7.75 5.94
CA LEU A 81 1.38 -6.43 5.94
C LEU A 81 1.94 -5.49 4.87
N ILE A 82 1.04 -4.70 4.28
CA ILE A 82 1.35 -3.66 3.29
C ILE A 82 1.16 -2.26 3.90
N PRO A 83 1.68 -1.18 3.27
CA PRO A 83 1.62 0.19 3.79
C PRO A 83 0.26 0.64 4.35
N PRO A 84 -0.89 0.37 3.70
CA PRO A 84 -2.18 0.79 4.26
C PRO A 84 -2.51 0.17 5.62
N ASP A 85 -2.16 -1.10 5.83
CA ASP A 85 -2.38 -1.79 7.10
C ASP A 85 -1.57 -1.13 8.22
N LEU A 86 -0.29 -0.87 7.93
CA LEU A 86 0.64 -0.27 8.87
C LEU A 86 0.25 1.17 9.22
N ILE A 87 -0.24 1.95 8.26
CA ILE A 87 -0.74 3.31 8.48
C ILE A 87 -2.04 3.27 9.29
N ALA A 88 -3.01 2.44 8.91
CA ALA A 88 -4.30 2.34 9.60
C ALA A 88 -4.15 1.88 11.06
N SER A 89 -3.26 0.91 11.31
CA SER A 89 -2.95 0.41 12.65
C SER A 89 -2.32 1.50 13.51
N LYS A 90 -1.33 2.25 12.99
CA LYS A 90 -0.72 3.40 13.69
C LYS A 90 -1.68 4.57 13.94
N LEU A 91 -2.77 4.67 13.19
CA LEU A 91 -3.82 5.65 13.40
C LEU A 91 -4.90 5.18 14.38
N GLY A 92 -4.83 3.92 14.83
CA GLY A 92 -5.83 3.29 15.68
C GLY A 92 -7.15 3.02 14.96
N VAL A 93 -7.14 2.93 13.63
CA VAL A 93 -8.36 2.73 12.82
C VAL A 93 -8.72 1.25 12.72
N LYS A 94 -7.77 0.43 12.27
CA LYS A 94 -7.90 -1.02 12.12
C LYS A 94 -6.54 -1.65 11.85
N GLU A 95 -6.41 -2.96 12.10
CA GLU A 95 -5.18 -3.69 11.82
C GLU A 95 -4.98 -4.01 10.33
N LEU A 96 -6.06 -4.35 9.62
CA LEU A 96 -6.02 -4.72 8.21
C LEU A 96 -7.02 -3.90 7.42
N VAL A 97 -6.56 -3.26 6.35
CA VAL A 97 -7.46 -2.60 5.38
C VAL A 97 -7.96 -3.67 4.41
N PRO A 98 -9.28 -3.91 4.32
CA PRO A 98 -9.82 -4.92 3.42
C PRO A 98 -9.92 -4.41 1.97
N PRO A 99 -9.91 -5.31 0.97
CA PRO A 99 -10.26 -4.95 -0.40
C PRO A 99 -11.75 -4.61 -0.50
N TYR A 100 -12.12 -3.77 -1.46
CA TYR A 100 -13.52 -3.45 -1.71
C TYR A 100 -14.26 -4.55 -2.48
N ILE A 101 -13.56 -5.21 -3.42
CA ILE A 101 -14.10 -6.27 -4.27
C ILE A 101 -13.77 -7.65 -3.69
N GLY A 102 -14.70 -8.59 -3.83
CA GLY A 102 -14.48 -10.00 -3.50
C GLY A 102 -14.35 -10.30 -2.00
N TYR A 103 -14.82 -9.37 -1.16
CA TYR A 103 -14.72 -9.47 0.29
C TYR A 103 -16.08 -9.21 0.94
N ASP A 104 -16.43 -10.02 1.94
CA ASP A 104 -17.65 -9.86 2.71
C ASP A 104 -17.50 -8.75 3.76
N LEU A 105 -17.53 -7.50 3.26
CA LEU A 105 -17.33 -6.29 4.06
C LEU A 105 -18.42 -6.11 5.10
N GLN A 106 -18.00 -6.07 6.36
CA GLN A 106 -18.89 -5.76 7.47
C GLN A 106 -19.19 -4.25 7.51
N PRO A 107 -20.28 -3.81 8.16
CA PRO A 107 -20.59 -2.39 8.26
C PRO A 107 -19.45 -1.55 8.85
N GLU A 108 -18.72 -2.11 9.80
CA GLU A 108 -17.54 -1.44 10.39
C GLU A 108 -16.44 -1.23 9.36
N ASP A 109 -16.22 -2.17 8.43
CA ASP A 109 -15.23 -2.02 7.37
C ASP A 109 -15.55 -0.82 6.48
N ILE A 110 -16.84 -0.64 6.16
CA ILE A 110 -17.31 0.51 5.40
C ILE A 110 -17.17 1.80 6.21
N LEU A 111 -17.43 1.80 7.51
CA LEU A 111 -17.31 3.00 8.34
C LEU A 111 -15.87 3.47 8.53
N THR A 112 -14.91 2.54 8.49
CA THR A 112 -13.49 2.77 8.81
C THR A 112 -12.56 2.68 7.60
N GLY A 113 -13.11 2.46 6.40
CA GLY A 113 -12.40 2.55 5.12
C GLY A 113 -11.87 1.23 4.57
N VAL A 114 -11.63 1.25 3.27
CA VAL A 114 -11.27 0.10 2.43
C VAL A 114 -10.21 0.51 1.41
N SER A 115 -9.63 -0.46 0.71
CA SER A 115 -8.79 -0.22 -0.46
C SER A 115 -9.53 -0.56 -1.75
N PHE A 116 -9.48 0.35 -2.72
CA PHE A 116 -9.92 0.15 -4.09
C PHE A 116 -8.76 -0.20 -5.02
N ALA A 117 -7.53 -0.20 -4.50
CA ALA A 117 -6.32 -0.43 -5.26
C ALA A 117 -6.32 -1.76 -5.99
N SER A 118 -5.74 -1.79 -7.18
CA SER A 118 -5.62 -2.98 -8.02
C SER A 118 -4.18 -3.15 -8.50
N GLY A 119 -3.60 -4.31 -8.18
CA GLY A 119 -2.25 -4.64 -8.61
C GLY A 119 -2.04 -4.47 -10.12
N ALA A 120 -0.91 -3.87 -10.50
CA ALA A 120 -0.53 -3.53 -11.87
C ALA A 120 -1.38 -2.49 -12.60
N THR A 121 -2.14 -1.67 -11.87
CA THR A 121 -2.82 -0.50 -12.44
C THR A 121 -1.89 0.71 -12.59
N GLY A 122 -2.34 1.72 -13.33
CA GLY A 122 -1.59 2.94 -13.61
C GLY A 122 -2.45 4.05 -14.19
N TYR A 123 -1.84 5.20 -14.42
CA TYR A 123 -2.45 6.37 -15.04
C TYR A 123 -2.50 6.28 -16.56
N ASP A 124 -1.64 5.48 -17.20
CA ASP A 124 -1.75 5.17 -18.61
C ASP A 124 -2.89 4.16 -18.81
N PRO A 125 -3.94 4.47 -19.60
CA PRO A 125 -5.05 3.54 -19.86
C PRO A 125 -4.64 2.18 -20.44
N LEU A 126 -3.47 2.09 -21.09
CA LEU A 126 -2.95 0.85 -21.63
C LEU A 126 -2.44 -0.09 -20.52
N THR A 127 -1.89 0.45 -19.44
CA THR A 127 -1.32 -0.33 -18.32
C THR A 127 -2.32 -1.33 -17.73
N PRO A 128 -3.50 -0.90 -17.22
CA PRO A 128 -4.46 -1.84 -16.66
C PRO A 128 -5.11 -2.73 -17.74
N ALA A 129 -5.20 -2.24 -18.99
CA ALA A 129 -5.82 -2.97 -20.09
C ALA A 129 -5.03 -4.22 -20.50
N ILE A 130 -3.68 -4.17 -20.50
CA ILE A 130 -2.84 -5.31 -20.87
C ILE A 130 -3.01 -6.48 -19.90
N LEU A 131 -3.22 -6.18 -18.60
CA LEU A 131 -3.24 -7.17 -17.53
C LEU A 131 -4.65 -7.49 -17.02
N ASN A 132 -5.68 -6.87 -17.60
CA ASN A 132 -7.08 -7.02 -17.22
C ASN A 132 -7.30 -6.76 -15.71
N VAL A 133 -6.83 -5.60 -15.25
CA VAL A 133 -6.93 -5.14 -13.85
C VAL A 133 -7.74 -3.85 -13.76
N ILE A 134 -8.12 -3.40 -12.56
CA ILE A 134 -9.02 -2.25 -12.39
C ILE A 134 -8.28 -0.95 -12.71
N PRO A 135 -8.72 -0.16 -13.70
CA PRO A 135 -8.11 1.14 -14.00
C PRO A 135 -8.34 2.18 -12.88
N MET A 136 -7.41 3.13 -12.71
CA MET A 136 -7.55 4.23 -11.74
C MET A 136 -8.91 4.98 -11.82
N PRO A 137 -9.48 5.31 -13.01
CA PRO A 137 -10.82 5.91 -13.07
C PRO A 137 -11.94 5.01 -12.54
N ASP A 138 -11.80 3.69 -12.65
CA ASP A 138 -12.78 2.73 -12.15
C ASP A 138 -12.67 2.57 -10.62
N GLU A 139 -11.48 2.75 -10.03
CA GLU A 139 -11.35 2.84 -8.57
C GLU A 139 -12.17 4.01 -8.00
N LEU A 140 -12.24 5.16 -8.70
CA LEU A 140 -13.13 6.27 -8.31
C LEU A 140 -14.61 5.91 -8.44
N LYS A 141 -14.99 5.10 -9.42
CA LYS A 141 -16.38 4.61 -9.54
C LYS A 141 -16.73 3.74 -8.34
N LEU A 142 -15.85 2.81 -7.96
CA LEU A 142 -16.01 1.98 -6.75
C LEU A 142 -16.09 2.83 -5.48
N PHE A 143 -15.33 3.93 -5.40
CA PHE A 143 -15.46 4.88 -4.31
C PHE A 143 -16.82 5.58 -4.28
N GLY A 144 -17.40 5.90 -5.45
CA GLY A 144 -18.76 6.39 -5.57
C GLY A 144 -19.79 5.42 -4.98
N GLU A 145 -19.67 4.13 -5.30
CA GLU A 145 -20.53 3.07 -4.74
C GLU A 145 -20.34 2.92 -3.22
N TYR A 146 -19.08 2.93 -2.77
CA TYR A 146 -18.74 2.89 -1.35
C TYR A 146 -19.39 4.05 -0.59
N LYS A 147 -19.41 5.26 -1.15
CA LYS A 147 -20.06 6.42 -0.51
C LYS A 147 -21.56 6.22 -0.32
N GLU A 148 -22.23 5.60 -1.28
CA GLU A 148 -23.67 5.30 -1.14
C GLU A 148 -23.92 4.22 -0.08
N ARG A 149 -23.05 3.19 0.00
CA ARG A 149 -23.08 2.21 1.11
C ARG A 149 -22.83 2.87 2.46
N LEU A 150 -21.85 3.78 2.53
CA LEU A 150 -21.51 4.52 3.72
C LEU A 150 -22.68 5.37 4.20
N LYS A 151 -23.37 6.07 3.29
CA LYS A 151 -24.60 6.82 3.60
C LYS A 151 -25.72 5.92 4.11
N ALA A 152 -25.91 4.75 3.52
CA ALA A 152 -26.94 3.80 3.95
C ALA A 152 -26.71 3.29 5.39
N ILE A 153 -25.44 3.14 5.81
CA ILE A 153 -25.07 2.68 7.16
C ILE A 153 -25.05 3.83 8.17
N ALA A 154 -24.42 4.95 7.82
CA ALA A 154 -24.09 6.03 8.75
C ALA A 154 -25.12 7.17 8.77
N GLY A 155 -25.94 7.30 7.73
CA GLY A 155 -26.71 8.49 7.42
C GLY A 155 -25.89 9.57 6.70
N GLU A 156 -26.58 10.47 5.98
CA GLU A 156 -25.95 11.48 5.10
C GLU A 156 -24.93 12.37 5.81
N GLU A 157 -25.30 12.93 6.97
CA GLU A 157 -24.47 13.86 7.72
C GLU A 157 -23.18 13.19 8.21
N ARG A 158 -23.30 12.01 8.83
CA ARG A 158 -22.14 11.26 9.33
C ARG A 158 -21.28 10.75 8.18
N ALA A 159 -21.86 10.26 7.08
CA ALA A 159 -21.11 9.83 5.90
C ALA A 159 -20.29 10.99 5.30
N THR A 160 -20.89 12.18 5.20
CA THR A 160 -20.19 13.40 4.75
C THR A 160 -19.03 13.75 5.69
N SER A 161 -19.24 13.62 7.01
CA SER A 161 -18.17 13.85 8.00
C SER A 161 -17.05 12.82 7.90
N ILE A 162 -17.38 11.55 7.68
CA ILE A 162 -16.38 10.48 7.48
C ILE A 162 -15.56 10.80 6.23
N VAL A 163 -16.21 11.00 5.07
CA VAL A 163 -15.53 11.31 3.80
C VAL A 163 -14.59 12.51 3.94
N SER A 164 -15.06 13.64 4.48
CA SER A 164 -14.22 14.84 4.60
C SER A 164 -13.04 14.68 5.56
N LYS A 165 -13.18 13.95 6.66
CA LYS A 165 -12.15 13.84 7.71
C LYS A 165 -11.22 12.63 7.56
N SER A 166 -11.52 11.72 6.63
CA SER A 166 -10.73 10.51 6.38
C SER A 166 -9.38 10.82 5.75
N LEU A 167 -8.42 9.93 5.96
CA LEU A 167 -7.15 9.94 5.26
C LEU A 167 -7.29 9.19 3.93
N TYR A 168 -6.83 9.82 2.85
CA TYR A 168 -6.77 9.23 1.53
C TYR A 168 -5.32 8.89 1.17
N LEU A 169 -5.06 7.64 0.79
CA LEU A 169 -3.76 7.20 0.28
C LEU A 169 -3.88 6.92 -1.22
N VAL A 170 -3.02 7.56 -2.01
CA VAL A 170 -2.95 7.36 -3.48
C VAL A 170 -1.54 6.93 -3.85
N CYS A 171 -1.38 5.73 -4.41
CA CYS A 171 -0.07 5.16 -4.76
C CYS A 171 -0.15 4.44 -6.12
N SER A 172 0.20 5.12 -7.21
CA SER A 172 0.17 4.53 -8.55
C SER A 172 1.17 5.19 -9.50
N GLY A 173 1.45 4.55 -10.62
CA GLY A 173 2.31 5.04 -11.71
C GLY A 173 3.63 4.29 -11.88
N THR A 174 3.99 3.41 -10.94
CA THR A 174 5.20 2.59 -11.05
C THR A 174 5.09 1.65 -12.25
N ASP A 175 3.93 1.00 -12.42
CA ASP A 175 3.67 0.05 -13.50
C ASP A 175 3.64 0.71 -14.89
N ASP A 176 3.18 1.96 -14.99
CA ASP A 176 3.24 2.73 -16.24
C ASP A 176 4.68 2.86 -16.74
N ILE A 177 5.59 3.26 -15.84
CA ILE A 177 7.01 3.42 -16.18
C ILE A 177 7.67 2.05 -16.33
N ALA A 178 7.62 1.20 -15.31
CA ALA A 178 8.35 -0.04 -15.24
C ALA A 178 7.92 -1.03 -16.34
N ASN A 179 6.62 -1.21 -16.51
CA ASN A 179 6.07 -2.26 -17.34
C ASN A 179 5.67 -1.72 -18.71
N THR A 180 4.77 -0.74 -18.76
CA THR A 180 4.16 -0.27 -20.02
C THR A 180 5.11 0.55 -20.90
N TYR A 181 5.93 1.41 -20.32
CA TYR A 181 6.88 2.20 -21.08
C TYR A 181 8.12 1.39 -21.47
N PHE A 182 8.79 0.79 -20.49
CA PHE A 182 10.10 0.19 -20.71
C PHE A 182 10.10 -1.33 -20.98
N THR A 183 9.20 -2.12 -20.39
CA THR A 183 9.27 -3.59 -20.47
C THR A 183 8.45 -4.17 -21.64
N THR A 184 7.29 -3.60 -21.99
CA THR A 184 6.51 -3.99 -23.19
C THR A 184 6.87 -3.21 -24.46
N PRO A 185 7.95 -2.41 -24.43
CA PRO A 185 8.23 -1.21 -25.24
C PRO A 185 7.13 -0.41 -25.97
N PHE A 186 5.83 -0.70 -25.85
CA PHE A 186 4.81 -0.17 -26.77
C PHE A 186 4.76 1.36 -26.80
N ARG A 187 4.88 1.99 -25.63
CA ARG A 187 4.80 3.46 -25.51
C ARG A 187 6.06 4.18 -25.97
N MET A 188 7.22 3.51 -26.07
CA MET A 188 8.46 4.14 -26.56
C MET A 188 8.40 4.51 -28.05
N LEU A 189 7.46 3.92 -28.81
CA LEU A 189 7.23 4.28 -30.21
C LEU A 189 6.40 5.57 -30.37
N GLU A 190 5.65 5.94 -29.34
CA GLU A 190 4.70 7.05 -29.35
C GLU A 190 5.17 8.24 -28.52
N TYR A 191 5.93 7.98 -27.47
CA TYR A 191 6.34 8.98 -26.48
C TYR A 191 7.83 8.86 -26.15
N ASP A 192 8.49 10.01 -26.05
CA ASP A 192 9.71 10.12 -25.26
C ASP A 192 9.38 10.17 -23.75
N ILE A 193 10.40 10.09 -22.89
CA ILE A 193 10.18 10.05 -21.43
C ILE A 193 9.43 11.29 -20.94
N ASN A 194 9.72 12.48 -21.48
CA ASN A 194 9.09 13.72 -21.02
C ASN A 194 7.59 13.73 -21.33
N SER A 195 7.24 13.46 -22.59
CA SER A 195 5.86 13.44 -23.08
C SER A 195 5.05 12.27 -22.48
N TYR A 196 5.69 11.15 -22.19
CA TYR A 196 5.06 10.05 -21.46
C TYR A 196 4.75 10.45 -20.02
N VAL A 197 5.71 11.04 -19.30
CA VAL A 197 5.44 11.53 -17.94
C VAL A 197 4.35 12.62 -17.96
N ASP A 198 4.27 13.48 -18.99
CA ASP A 198 3.16 14.43 -19.13
C ASP A 198 1.80 13.75 -19.31
N LEU A 199 1.73 12.60 -19.98
CA LEU A 199 0.52 11.78 -20.03
C LEU A 199 0.13 11.30 -18.62
N LEU A 200 1.09 10.74 -17.87
CA LEU A 200 0.82 10.21 -16.53
C LEU A 200 0.40 11.31 -15.56
N ILE A 201 1.05 12.48 -15.60
CA ILE A 201 0.72 13.62 -14.74
C ILE A 201 -0.70 14.14 -15.02
N ARG A 202 -1.15 14.17 -16.29
CA ARG A 202 -2.54 14.52 -16.60
C ARG A 202 -3.53 13.51 -16.02
N GLY A 203 -3.22 12.22 -16.09
CA GLY A 203 -4.04 11.17 -15.46
C GLY A 203 -4.10 11.34 -13.94
N ALA A 204 -2.96 11.54 -13.29
CA ALA A 204 -2.86 11.74 -11.85
C ALA A 204 -3.57 13.01 -11.37
N ALA A 205 -3.38 14.13 -12.08
CA ALA A 205 -4.07 15.40 -11.80
C ALA A 205 -5.59 15.22 -11.89
N SER A 206 -6.08 14.64 -12.99
CA SER A 206 -7.51 14.39 -13.19
C SER A 206 -8.10 13.47 -12.12
N PHE A 207 -7.35 12.45 -11.69
CA PHE A 207 -7.75 11.58 -10.59
C PHE A 207 -7.89 12.35 -9.27
N LEU A 208 -6.88 13.16 -8.91
CA LEU A 208 -6.88 13.95 -7.68
C LEU A 208 -7.99 15.01 -7.66
N GLU A 209 -8.21 15.71 -8.77
CA GLU A 209 -9.31 16.67 -8.90
C GLU A 209 -10.67 16.02 -8.68
N GLN A 210 -10.91 14.85 -9.28
CA GLN A 210 -12.15 14.11 -9.08
C GLN A 210 -12.28 13.62 -7.65
N LEU A 211 -11.21 13.11 -7.04
CA LEU A 211 -11.22 12.67 -5.64
C LEU A 211 -11.57 13.81 -4.68
N ILE A 212 -11.03 15.02 -4.91
CA ILE A 212 -11.37 16.25 -4.18
C ILE A 212 -12.84 16.63 -4.41
N GLN A 213 -13.32 16.61 -5.65
CA GLN A 213 -14.74 16.87 -5.98
C GLN A 213 -15.68 15.87 -5.30
N MET A 214 -15.21 14.64 -5.07
CA MET A 214 -15.93 13.61 -4.32
C MET A 214 -15.85 13.79 -2.80
N GLY A 215 -15.19 14.83 -2.29
CA GLY A 215 -15.22 15.26 -0.90
C GLY A 215 -13.98 14.90 -0.09
N ALA A 216 -12.94 14.32 -0.69
CA ALA A 216 -11.68 14.07 -0.02
C ALA A 216 -10.98 15.39 0.36
N GLN A 217 -10.50 15.51 1.60
CA GLN A 217 -9.79 16.71 2.05
C GLN A 217 -8.34 16.47 2.48
N LYS A 218 -8.00 15.26 2.92
CA LYS A 218 -6.68 14.91 3.47
C LYS A 218 -6.05 13.82 2.60
N ILE A 219 -5.21 14.21 1.65
CA ILE A 219 -4.68 13.30 0.62
C ILE A 219 -3.17 13.14 0.82
N ALA A 220 -2.73 11.92 1.07
CA ALA A 220 -1.33 11.52 0.99
C ALA A 220 -1.08 10.88 -0.38
N PHE A 221 -0.32 11.57 -1.22
CA PHE A 221 0.10 11.07 -2.52
C PHE A 221 1.50 10.48 -2.41
N VAL A 222 1.62 9.19 -2.68
CA VAL A 222 2.88 8.46 -2.62
C VAL A 222 3.63 8.64 -3.95
N GLY A 223 4.83 9.19 -3.90
CA GLY A 223 5.69 9.32 -5.08
C GLY A 223 6.15 7.96 -5.61
N LEU A 224 6.82 7.97 -6.77
CA LEU A 224 7.37 6.76 -7.35
C LEU A 224 8.71 6.38 -6.69
N PRO A 225 8.98 5.07 -6.51
CA PRO A 225 10.25 4.58 -6.00
C PRO A 225 11.38 4.77 -7.03
N PRO A 226 12.65 4.46 -6.70
CA PRO A 226 13.71 4.28 -7.68
C PRO A 226 13.44 3.05 -8.57
N VAL A 227 12.56 3.20 -9.56
CA VAL A 227 12.07 2.13 -10.44
C VAL A 227 13.19 1.31 -11.03
N GLY A 228 14.26 1.95 -11.52
CA GLY A 228 15.40 1.26 -12.11
C GLY A 228 16.21 0.41 -11.12
N CYS A 229 16.03 0.61 -9.82
CA CYS A 229 16.72 -0.14 -8.76
C CYS A 229 15.91 -1.32 -8.21
N VAL A 230 14.64 -1.45 -8.58
CA VAL A 230 13.82 -2.62 -8.21
C VAL A 230 14.41 -3.88 -8.87
N PRO A 231 14.42 -5.07 -8.21
CA PRO A 231 15.18 -6.21 -8.69
C PRO A 231 14.91 -6.66 -10.13
N SER A 232 13.65 -6.72 -10.54
CA SER A 232 13.24 -7.03 -11.92
C SER A 232 13.79 -6.03 -12.92
N GLN A 233 13.77 -4.75 -12.58
CA GLN A 233 14.21 -3.68 -13.46
C GLN A 233 15.73 -3.61 -13.57
N ARG A 234 16.44 -3.97 -12.50
CA ARG A 234 17.88 -4.26 -12.53
C ARG A 234 18.20 -5.40 -13.50
N THR A 235 17.42 -6.48 -13.46
CA THR A 235 17.63 -7.63 -14.36
C THR A 235 17.34 -7.29 -15.81
N LEU A 236 16.25 -6.56 -16.07
CA LEU A 236 15.81 -6.25 -17.43
C LEU A 236 16.58 -5.09 -18.09
N GLY A 237 17.08 -4.14 -17.29
CA GLY A 237 17.68 -2.90 -17.80
C GLY A 237 19.11 -2.61 -17.29
N GLY A 238 19.55 -3.26 -16.23
CA GLY A 238 20.82 -2.97 -15.54
C GLY A 238 22.07 -3.59 -16.17
N GLY A 239 21.93 -4.29 -17.29
CA GLY A 239 23.00 -5.06 -17.93
C GLY A 239 23.44 -6.28 -17.11
N ILE A 240 24.58 -6.87 -17.49
CA ILE A 240 25.10 -8.11 -16.87
C ILE A 240 25.30 -7.96 -15.35
N GLN A 241 25.68 -6.77 -14.90
CA GLN A 241 25.91 -6.49 -13.48
C GLN A 241 24.64 -6.16 -12.70
N ARG A 242 23.46 -6.17 -13.36
CA ARG A 242 22.17 -5.85 -12.75
C ARG A 242 22.19 -4.51 -12.01
N ASN A 243 22.86 -3.50 -12.55
CA ASN A 243 22.91 -2.16 -11.93
C ASN A 243 21.53 -1.50 -11.94
N CYS A 244 21.34 -0.44 -11.14
CA CYS A 244 20.14 0.38 -11.30
C CYS A 244 20.11 0.99 -12.71
N GLU A 245 19.01 0.84 -13.43
CA GLU A 245 18.90 1.40 -14.78
C GLU A 245 18.60 2.92 -14.74
N PRO A 246 19.46 3.77 -15.33
CA PRO A 246 19.35 5.22 -15.19
C PRO A 246 18.10 5.85 -15.80
N LYS A 247 17.63 5.38 -16.97
CA LYS A 247 16.48 6.00 -17.67
C LYS A 247 15.16 5.77 -16.92
N ARG A 248 14.97 4.59 -16.33
CA ARG A 248 13.84 4.26 -15.46
C ARG A 248 13.82 5.17 -14.23
N ASN A 249 14.98 5.36 -13.60
CA ASN A 249 15.12 6.28 -12.47
C ASN A 249 14.87 7.74 -12.86
N GLN A 250 15.36 8.17 -14.03
CA GLN A 250 15.11 9.51 -14.56
C GLN A 250 13.62 9.76 -14.78
N ALA A 251 12.90 8.80 -15.37
CA ALA A 251 11.46 8.91 -15.58
C ALA A 251 10.70 9.02 -14.24
N ALA A 252 11.05 8.21 -13.24
CA ALA A 252 10.45 8.27 -11.91
C ALA A 252 10.71 9.61 -11.21
N GLN A 253 11.94 10.12 -11.25
CA GLN A 253 12.29 11.42 -10.68
C GLN A 253 11.57 12.58 -11.39
N LEU A 254 11.42 12.50 -12.71
CA LEU A 254 10.69 13.50 -13.48
C LEU A 254 9.20 13.51 -13.11
N PHE A 255 8.59 12.33 -12.98
CA PHE A 255 7.21 12.20 -12.50
C PHE A 255 7.07 12.81 -11.10
N ASN A 256 7.93 12.42 -10.16
CA ASN A 256 7.92 12.93 -8.79
C ASN A 256 8.03 14.46 -8.73
N SER A 257 8.92 15.05 -9.54
CA SER A 257 9.06 16.50 -9.60
C SER A 257 7.81 17.20 -10.14
N LYS A 258 7.13 16.62 -11.13
CA LYS A 258 5.93 17.21 -11.73
C LYS A 258 4.70 17.03 -10.83
N ILE A 259 4.52 15.87 -10.22
CA ILE A 259 3.36 15.61 -9.36
C ILE A 259 3.42 16.43 -8.07
N GLN A 260 4.61 16.69 -7.54
CA GLN A 260 4.77 17.60 -6.39
C GLN A 260 4.22 19.00 -6.70
N LYS A 261 4.56 19.55 -7.88
CA LYS A 261 4.04 20.86 -8.33
C LYS A 261 2.52 20.83 -8.52
N GLU A 262 1.98 19.70 -8.98
CA GLU A 262 0.56 19.53 -9.16
C GLU A 262 -0.20 19.47 -7.82
N ILE A 263 0.36 18.79 -6.82
CA ILE A 263 -0.17 18.79 -5.45
C ILE A 263 -0.13 20.20 -4.86
N ASP A 264 0.97 20.94 -5.05
CA ASP A 264 1.08 22.34 -4.61
C ASP A 264 0.02 23.23 -5.28
N ARG A 265 -0.23 23.03 -6.58
CA ARG A 265 -1.30 23.71 -7.33
C ARG A 265 -2.67 23.42 -6.73
N LEU A 266 -2.99 22.14 -6.52
CA LEU A 266 -4.28 21.71 -5.97
C LEU A 266 -4.51 22.26 -4.56
N ASN A 267 -3.48 22.29 -3.71
CA ASN A 267 -3.53 22.91 -2.38
C ASN A 267 -3.80 24.42 -2.46
N GLY A 268 -3.20 25.12 -3.43
CA GLY A 268 -3.40 26.55 -3.62
C GLY A 268 -4.79 26.92 -4.14
N GLU A 269 -5.39 26.07 -4.97
CA GLU A 269 -6.69 26.32 -5.61
C GLU A 269 -7.88 25.91 -4.71
N ASN A 270 -7.72 24.89 -3.87
CA ASN A 270 -8.83 24.30 -3.12
C ASN A 270 -8.72 24.58 -1.62
N LYS A 271 -9.46 25.58 -1.14
CA LYS A 271 -9.53 25.90 0.30
C LYS A 271 -10.04 24.70 1.10
N GLY A 272 -9.30 24.35 2.16
CA GLY A 272 -9.65 23.24 3.06
C GLY A 272 -9.12 21.87 2.61
N ILE A 273 -8.42 21.79 1.48
CA ILE A 273 -7.70 20.59 1.06
C ILE A 273 -6.27 20.64 1.61
N THR A 274 -5.78 19.51 2.07
CA THR A 274 -4.39 19.27 2.46
C THR A 274 -3.90 18.03 1.71
N GLY A 275 -3.20 18.27 0.61
CA GLY A 275 -2.45 17.28 -0.14
C GLY A 275 -0.99 17.26 0.32
N VAL A 276 -0.45 16.08 0.60
CA VAL A 276 0.95 15.87 1.01
C VAL A 276 1.60 14.89 0.06
N TYR A 277 2.70 15.31 -0.57
CA TYR A 277 3.58 14.42 -1.33
C TYR A 277 4.51 13.63 -0.39
N ILE A 278 4.55 12.31 -0.54
CA ILE A 278 5.41 11.41 0.23
C ILE A 278 6.57 10.94 -0.65
N ASP A 279 7.80 11.32 -0.25
CA ASP A 279 9.01 10.92 -0.96
C ASP A 279 9.49 9.52 -0.57
N ILE A 280 8.92 8.49 -1.20
CA ILE A 280 9.43 7.12 -1.03
C ILE A 280 10.69 6.83 -1.86
N TYR A 281 11.03 7.69 -2.83
CA TYR A 281 12.20 7.50 -3.68
C TYR A 281 13.46 7.51 -2.83
N SER A 282 13.65 8.60 -2.08
CA SER A 282 14.83 8.77 -1.21
C SER A 282 14.89 7.72 -0.11
N MET A 283 13.72 7.33 0.44
CA MET A 283 13.65 6.31 1.49
C MET A 283 14.10 4.94 0.98
N LEU A 284 13.56 4.48 -0.16
CA LEU A 284 13.91 3.17 -0.70
C LEU A 284 15.37 3.16 -1.21
N ILE A 285 15.87 4.27 -1.77
CA ILE A 285 17.30 4.43 -2.09
C ILE A 285 18.17 4.19 -0.85
N ASP A 286 17.83 4.76 0.31
CA ASP A 286 18.62 4.56 1.54
C ASP A 286 18.60 3.11 2.01
N LEU A 287 17.45 2.42 1.93
CA LEU A 287 17.34 0.99 2.22
C LEU A 287 18.18 0.14 1.26
N ILE A 288 18.24 0.52 -0.02
CA ILE A 288 18.97 -0.23 -1.06
C ILE A 288 20.48 -0.06 -0.92
N PHE A 289 20.95 1.17 -0.72
CA PHE A 289 22.39 1.49 -0.73
C PHE A 289 23.03 1.50 0.66
N GLN A 290 22.24 1.55 1.74
CA GLN A 290 22.70 1.40 3.12
C GLN A 290 21.95 0.30 3.87
N PRO A 291 21.83 -0.93 3.33
CA PRO A 291 20.97 -1.97 3.92
C PRO A 291 21.39 -2.36 5.34
N SER A 292 22.70 -2.37 5.62
CA SER A 292 23.25 -2.75 6.93
C SER A 292 22.87 -1.78 8.06
N LYS A 293 22.65 -0.50 7.77
CA LYS A 293 22.12 0.51 8.72
C LYS A 293 20.77 0.10 9.28
N TYR A 294 20.01 -0.65 8.49
CA TYR A 294 18.67 -1.14 8.81
C TYR A 294 18.67 -2.64 9.13
N GLY A 295 19.83 -3.27 9.27
CA GLY A 295 19.95 -4.72 9.55
C GLY A 295 19.56 -5.62 8.38
N PHE A 296 19.44 -5.10 7.16
CA PHE A 296 19.32 -5.90 5.94
C PHE A 296 20.70 -6.32 5.45
N GLU A 297 20.75 -7.48 4.80
CA GLU A 297 21.96 -8.03 4.16
C GLU A 297 21.81 -8.08 2.63
N VAL A 298 20.57 -8.18 2.13
CA VAL A 298 20.27 -8.31 0.70
C VAL A 298 19.27 -7.25 0.26
N SER A 299 19.64 -6.46 -0.74
CA SER A 299 18.83 -5.34 -1.27
C SER A 299 18.75 -5.26 -2.79
N ASP A 300 19.36 -6.20 -3.51
CA ASP A 300 19.43 -6.21 -4.98
C ASP A 300 18.57 -7.30 -5.65
N ARG A 301 17.93 -8.15 -4.83
CA ARG A 301 17.05 -9.23 -5.25
C ARG A 301 15.96 -9.50 -4.22
N GLY A 302 14.88 -10.11 -4.67
CA GLY A 302 13.82 -10.65 -3.81
C GLY A 302 14.26 -11.86 -2.99
N CYS A 303 13.56 -12.10 -1.90
CA CYS A 303 13.67 -13.33 -1.12
C CYS A 303 13.04 -14.55 -1.84
N CYS A 304 12.05 -14.31 -2.69
CA CYS A 304 11.36 -15.35 -3.44
C CYS A 304 12.06 -15.72 -4.75
N GLY A 305 12.27 -17.03 -4.98
CA GLY A 305 12.90 -17.55 -6.18
C GLY A 305 14.38 -17.20 -6.25
N THR A 306 14.87 -16.88 -7.45
CA THR A 306 16.18 -16.24 -7.59
C THR A 306 16.18 -14.79 -7.10
N GLY A 307 14.99 -14.19 -6.99
CA GLY A 307 14.77 -12.81 -6.60
C GLY A 307 14.98 -11.83 -7.73
N GLU A 308 15.23 -12.31 -8.95
CA GLU A 308 15.65 -11.47 -10.07
C GLU A 308 14.49 -11.10 -11.01
N ILE A 309 13.52 -11.99 -11.20
CA ILE A 309 12.36 -11.79 -12.09
C ILE A 309 11.05 -12.29 -11.47
N GLU A 310 11.14 -13.13 -10.44
CA GLU A 310 9.99 -13.80 -9.85
C GLU A 310 9.09 -12.77 -9.15
N VAL A 311 7.86 -12.65 -9.64
CA VAL A 311 6.79 -11.82 -9.10
C VAL A 311 5.47 -12.50 -9.47
N THR A 312 4.42 -12.30 -8.67
CA THR A 312 3.11 -12.97 -8.82
C THR A 312 3.25 -14.47 -9.06
N LEU A 313 2.79 -14.98 -10.20
CA LEU A 313 2.81 -16.40 -10.58
C LEU A 313 4.21 -17.00 -10.67
N LEU A 314 5.27 -16.22 -10.85
CA LEU A 314 6.64 -16.77 -10.86
C LEU A 314 7.18 -16.98 -9.44
N CYS A 315 6.63 -16.26 -8.46
CA CYS A 315 6.89 -16.44 -7.04
C CYS A 315 5.79 -17.30 -6.42
N ASN A 316 5.91 -18.62 -6.57
CA ASN A 316 4.95 -19.58 -6.00
C ASN A 316 5.67 -20.79 -5.39
N LYS A 317 5.01 -21.54 -4.50
CA LYS A 317 5.60 -22.70 -3.81
C LYS A 317 6.03 -23.87 -4.71
N LEU A 318 5.58 -23.93 -5.96
CA LEU A 318 5.89 -25.00 -6.91
C LEU A 318 7.19 -24.71 -7.69
N THR A 319 7.41 -23.46 -8.07
CA THR A 319 8.54 -23.07 -8.95
C THR A 319 9.59 -22.21 -8.26
N ALA A 320 9.32 -21.72 -7.05
CA ALA A 320 10.22 -20.85 -6.31
C ALA A 320 10.38 -21.32 -4.86
N SER A 321 11.61 -21.26 -4.36
CA SER A 321 11.91 -21.37 -2.93
C SER A 321 11.93 -19.99 -2.30
N VAL A 322 11.67 -19.91 -1.00
CA VAL A 322 11.82 -18.67 -0.22
C VAL A 322 13.18 -18.69 0.46
N CYS A 323 13.84 -17.55 0.53
CA CYS A 323 15.11 -17.40 1.22
C CYS A 323 15.02 -17.85 2.70
N PRO A 324 16.13 -18.30 3.32
CA PRO A 324 16.09 -18.85 4.68
C PRO A 324 15.68 -17.85 5.76
N ASP A 325 15.98 -16.56 5.58
CA ASP A 325 15.67 -15.49 6.54
C ASP A 325 15.19 -14.24 5.81
N VAL A 326 13.87 -14.06 5.75
CA VAL A 326 13.20 -12.94 5.09
C VAL A 326 13.52 -11.61 5.76
N THR A 327 13.87 -11.62 7.06
CA THR A 327 14.17 -10.39 7.81
C THR A 327 15.44 -9.70 7.31
N LYS A 328 16.28 -10.41 6.55
CA LYS A 328 17.52 -9.89 5.96
C LYS A 328 17.34 -9.27 4.58
N TYR A 329 16.14 -9.34 4.00
CA TYR A 329 15.86 -8.89 2.64
C TYR A 329 15.02 -7.61 2.62
N VAL A 330 15.44 -6.64 1.81
CA VAL A 330 14.62 -5.44 1.51
C VAL A 330 13.40 -5.83 0.69
N PHE A 331 13.58 -6.70 -0.31
CA PHE A 331 12.54 -7.10 -1.25
C PHE A 331 12.01 -8.50 -0.98
N TRP A 332 10.68 -8.64 -1.03
CA TRP A 332 10.01 -9.92 -0.89
C TRP A 332 10.14 -10.74 -2.18
N ASP A 333 9.69 -10.18 -3.29
CA ASP A 333 9.82 -10.73 -4.63
C ASP A 333 10.68 -9.79 -5.49
N SER A 334 10.68 -9.95 -6.81
CA SER A 334 11.50 -9.10 -7.70
C SER A 334 10.96 -7.67 -7.90
N TYR A 335 9.89 -7.28 -7.20
CA TYR A 335 9.23 -5.99 -7.34
C TYR A 335 8.92 -5.32 -5.99
N HIS A 336 8.30 -6.07 -5.08
CA HIS A 336 7.69 -5.54 -3.86
C HIS A 336 8.61 -5.67 -2.64
N PRO A 337 8.70 -4.64 -1.78
CA PRO A 337 9.35 -4.72 -0.48
C PRO A 337 8.77 -5.79 0.46
N THR A 338 9.60 -6.24 1.41
CA THR A 338 9.12 -7.08 2.53
C THR A 338 8.28 -6.27 3.51
N GLU A 339 7.42 -6.94 4.29
CA GLU A 339 6.70 -6.31 5.41
C GLU A 339 7.67 -5.54 6.34
N ARG A 340 8.87 -6.09 6.60
CA ARG A 340 9.89 -5.45 7.43
C ARG A 340 10.38 -4.14 6.81
N ALA A 341 10.66 -4.13 5.51
CA ALA A 341 11.05 -2.91 4.80
C ALA A 341 9.91 -1.88 4.83
N TYR A 342 8.66 -2.30 4.62
CA TYR A 342 7.50 -1.43 4.77
C TYR A 342 7.38 -0.86 6.19
N LYS A 343 7.56 -1.65 7.25
CA LYS A 343 7.52 -1.15 8.63
C LYS A 343 8.52 0.00 8.85
N ILE A 344 9.77 -0.18 8.41
CA ILE A 344 10.82 0.85 8.54
C ILE A 344 10.44 2.12 7.76
N MET A 345 9.97 1.97 6.52
CA MET A 345 9.53 3.11 5.71
C MET A 345 8.32 3.81 6.34
N ILE A 346 7.33 3.06 6.82
CA ILE A 346 6.09 3.59 7.37
C ILE A 346 6.31 4.26 8.73
N ASP A 347 7.26 3.81 9.54
CA ASP A 347 7.67 4.53 10.75
C ASP A 347 8.12 5.95 10.43
N LYS A 348 8.93 6.12 9.37
CA LYS A 348 9.38 7.43 8.89
C LYS A 348 8.24 8.22 8.23
N ILE A 349 7.46 7.59 7.35
CA ILE A 349 6.34 8.22 6.65
C ILE A 349 5.31 8.75 7.66
N TYR A 350 5.03 7.97 8.71
CA TYR A 350 4.06 8.35 9.73
C TYR A 350 4.49 9.60 10.49
N GLN A 351 5.78 9.69 10.88
CA GLN A 351 6.34 10.81 11.61
C GLN A 351 6.44 12.08 10.75
N ASP A 352 6.94 11.94 9.52
CA ASP A 352 7.31 13.08 8.68
C ASP A 352 6.13 13.63 7.86
N TYR A 353 5.14 12.79 7.51
CA TYR A 353 4.08 13.14 6.56
C TYR A 353 2.67 12.91 7.11
N ILE A 354 2.38 11.73 7.65
CA ILE A 354 0.99 11.40 8.06
C ILE A 354 0.53 12.29 9.22
N GLN A 355 1.43 12.73 10.11
CA GLN A 355 1.09 13.70 11.17
C GLN A 355 0.50 15.01 10.63
N LEU A 356 0.78 15.39 9.39
CA LEU A 356 0.26 16.61 8.76
C LEU A 356 -1.20 16.47 8.31
N LEU A 357 -1.71 15.24 8.25
CA LEU A 357 -3.02 14.90 7.68
C LEU A 357 -4.03 14.43 8.74
N VAL A 358 -3.66 14.40 10.03
CA VAL A 358 -4.47 13.77 11.08
C VAL A 358 -5.04 14.78 12.07
#